data_AF-A0A2A3ERB7-F1
#
_entry.id   AF-A0A2A3ERB7-F1
#
_cell.length_a   1.000
_cell.length_b   1.000
_cell.length_c   1.000
_cell.angle_alpha   90.00
_cell.angle_beta   90.00
_cell.angle_gamma   90.00
#
_symmetry.space_group_name_H-M   'P 1'
#
loop_
_entity.id
_entity.type
_entity.pdbx_description
1 polymer ?
#
loop_
_entity_poly.entity_id
_entity_poly.type
_entity_poly.pdbx_seq_one_letter_code
_entity_poly.pdbx_strand_id
1 'polypeptide(L)'
;MAQLDTRYSDQRIVFPDRGDPRAKETASPASEGGPSAGGESLKSLQLAKKIDSINSIDDFLKLVKGVPQDVAFFSSSSRMGETERSNAERPNRASCMPELQTVPLLENEPSVIYYPTCTRVKRCGGCCSHSLLSCQPTATEIRNFEFLSPVMD
;
A
#
# COMPACT_ATOMS: atom_id res chain seq x y z
N MET A 1 -9.26 20.43 -10.69
CA MET A 1 -10.66 20.89 -10.65
C MET A 1 -11.30 20.25 -9.44
N ALA A 2 -11.75 21.03 -8.46
CA ALA A 2 -12.58 20.53 -7.37
C ALA A 2 -14.04 20.66 -7.82
N GLN A 3 -14.77 19.55 -7.87
CA GLN A 3 -16.20 19.56 -8.18
C GLN A 3 -16.96 19.29 -6.88
N LEU A 4 -18.03 20.07 -6.66
CA LEU A 4 -19.03 19.72 -5.66
C LEU A 4 -19.65 18.40 -6.10
N ASP A 5 -19.39 17.31 -5.37
CA ASP A 5 -19.90 15.99 -5.74
C ASP A 5 -21.41 15.95 -5.48
N THR A 6 -22.16 16.37 -6.49
CA THR A 6 -23.64 16.41 -6.49
C THR A 6 -24.21 15.34 -7.41
N ARG A 7 -23.39 14.40 -7.91
CA ARG A 7 -23.82 13.29 -8.75
C ARG A 7 -22.96 12.05 -8.55
N TYR A 8 -23.18 11.34 -7.45
CA TYR A 8 -22.80 9.93 -7.37
C TYR A 8 -23.85 9.08 -8.12
N SER A 9 -23.73 9.02 -9.44
CA SER A 9 -24.43 8.01 -10.24
C SER A 9 -23.44 7.41 -11.24
N ASP A 10 -22.92 6.24 -10.83
CA ASP A 10 -22.41 5.15 -11.66
C ASP A 10 -21.23 5.44 -12.61
N GLN A 11 -20.04 5.64 -12.04
CA GLN A 11 -18.79 5.22 -12.66
C GLN A 11 -18.04 4.34 -11.67
N ARG A 12 -18.08 3.02 -11.88
CA ARG A 12 -17.41 2.01 -11.05
C ARG A 12 -15.90 2.09 -11.24
N ILE A 13 -15.26 3.03 -10.57
CA ILE A 13 -13.87 2.90 -10.16
C ILE A 13 -13.91 2.00 -8.92
N VAL A 14 -13.48 0.74 -9.07
CA VAL A 14 -13.33 -0.19 -7.95
C VAL A 14 -12.03 0.18 -7.25
N PHE A 15 -12.14 0.89 -6.12
CA PHE A 15 -11.03 0.99 -5.18
C PHE A 15 -10.91 -0.36 -4.48
N PRO A 16 -9.69 -0.91 -4.28
CA PRO A 16 -9.53 -2.08 -3.43
C PRO A 16 -10.07 -1.69 -2.04
N ASP A 17 -11.12 -2.38 -1.62
CA ASP A 17 -11.85 -2.07 -0.40
C ASP A 17 -10.88 -1.83 0.76
N ARG A 18 -10.99 -0.66 1.40
CA ARG A 18 -10.52 -0.53 2.78
C ARG A 18 -11.33 -1.53 3.57
N GLY A 19 -10.70 -2.66 3.91
CA GLY A 19 -11.32 -3.80 4.58
C GLY A 19 -12.33 -3.35 5.61
N ASP A 20 -13.55 -3.86 5.44
CA ASP A 20 -14.68 -3.61 6.30
C ASP A 20 -14.31 -3.94 7.75
N PRO A 21 -14.35 -2.99 8.71
CA PRO A 21 -14.00 -3.26 10.10
C PRO A 21 -14.92 -4.29 10.78
N ARG A 22 -15.99 -4.72 10.10
CA ARG A 22 -16.95 -5.71 10.58
C ARG A 22 -16.68 -7.17 10.16
N ALA A 23 -15.67 -7.45 9.34
CA ALA A 23 -15.35 -8.82 8.95
C ALA A 23 -14.46 -9.58 9.97
N LYS A 24 -14.40 -9.13 11.23
CA LYS A 24 -13.55 -9.72 12.28
C LYS A 24 -14.34 -10.31 13.44
N GLU A 25 -15.47 -10.96 13.17
CA GLU A 25 -16.14 -11.82 14.14
C GLU A 25 -16.72 -13.03 13.41
N THR A 26 -16.01 -14.15 13.52
CA THR A 26 -16.47 -15.56 13.50
C THR A 26 -15.44 -16.44 12.80
N ALA A 27 -14.44 -16.88 13.55
CA ALA A 27 -13.93 -18.26 13.53
C ALA A 27 -12.80 -18.35 14.57
N SER A 28 -13.17 -18.61 15.82
CA SER A 28 -12.25 -19.24 16.76
C SER A 28 -12.29 -20.75 16.49
N PRO A 29 -11.15 -21.41 16.34
CA PRO A 29 -10.98 -22.74 16.89
C PRO A 29 -10.02 -22.65 18.08
N ALA A 30 -10.50 -23.12 19.22
CA ALA A 30 -9.67 -23.47 20.35
C ALA A 30 -8.87 -24.75 20.05
N SER A 31 -7.89 -25.03 20.92
CA SER A 31 -7.07 -26.26 21.05
C SER A 31 -5.87 -26.36 20.08
N GLU A 32 -4.62 -26.65 20.45
CA GLU A 32 -3.97 -27.10 21.70
C GLU A 32 -2.48 -26.69 21.73
N GLY A 33 -1.86 -26.77 22.91
CA GLY A 33 -0.47 -26.41 23.13
C GLY A 33 0.57 -27.46 22.71
N GLY A 34 1.75 -26.94 22.34
CA GLY A 34 3.07 -27.59 22.34
C GLY A 34 3.73 -27.74 20.97
N PRO A 35 5.08 -27.84 20.83
CA PRO A 35 6.19 -27.42 21.70
C PRO A 35 7.18 -26.42 21.02
N SER A 36 7.70 -25.46 21.79
CA SER A 36 8.93 -24.67 21.55
C SER A 36 9.11 -23.96 20.18
N ALA A 37 8.25 -22.97 19.92
CA ALA A 37 8.23 -22.08 18.74
C ALA A 37 9.33 -20.99 18.72
N GLY A 38 10.60 -21.36 18.96
CA GLY A 38 11.73 -20.41 18.90
C GLY A 38 12.45 -20.35 17.55
N GLY A 39 12.45 -21.45 16.79
CA GLY A 39 13.29 -21.60 15.59
C GLY A 39 12.62 -21.23 14.26
N GLU A 40 11.30 -21.35 14.16
CA GLU A 40 10.56 -21.10 12.91
C GLU A 40 10.38 -19.61 12.63
N SER A 41 10.17 -18.81 13.67
CA SER A 41 10.09 -17.35 13.60
C SER A 41 11.40 -16.70 13.16
N LEU A 42 12.55 -17.26 13.54
CA LEU A 42 13.85 -16.77 13.09
C LEU A 42 14.08 -17.04 11.60
N LYS A 43 13.67 -18.21 11.11
CA LYS A 43 13.76 -18.55 9.68
C LYS A 43 12.85 -17.64 8.84
N SER A 44 11.63 -17.36 9.30
CA SER A 44 10.70 -16.47 8.59
C SER A 44 11.19 -15.02 8.58
N LEU A 45 11.80 -14.53 9.67
CA LEU A 45 12.42 -13.21 9.69
C LEU A 45 13.65 -13.09 8.78
N GLN A 46 14.52 -14.11 8.75
CA GLN A 46 15.68 -14.13 7.86
C GLN A 46 15.25 -14.14 6.39
N LEU A 47 14.21 -14.91 6.06
CA LEU A 47 13.60 -14.89 4.74
C LEU A 47 13.02 -13.52 4.40
N ALA A 48 12.24 -12.92 5.31
CA ALA A 48 11.64 -11.60 5.13
C ALA A 48 12.69 -10.53 4.82
N LYS A 49 13.80 -10.51 5.57
CA LYS A 49 14.93 -9.59 5.32
C LYS A 49 15.59 -9.82 3.96
N LYS A 50 15.76 -11.07 3.55
CA LYS A 50 16.37 -11.43 2.26
C LYS A 50 15.49 -11.01 1.07
N ILE A 51 14.17 -11.13 1.19
CA ILE A 51 13.23 -10.72 0.13
C ILE A 51 13.09 -9.19 0.09
N ASP A 52 13.24 -8.51 1.23
CA ASP A 52 13.16 -7.05 1.26
C ASP A 52 14.29 -6.37 0.48
N SER A 53 15.49 -6.95 0.44
CA SER A 53 16.63 -6.44 -0.34
C SER A 53 16.49 -6.54 -1.86
N ILE A 54 15.36 -7.06 -2.37
CA ILE A 54 15.11 -7.27 -3.79
C ILE A 54 14.20 -6.15 -4.32
N ASN A 55 14.66 -5.45 -5.36
CA ASN A 55 13.92 -4.32 -5.96
C ASN A 55 13.35 -4.61 -7.35
N SER A 56 13.74 -5.72 -7.99
CA SER A 56 13.25 -6.12 -9.32
C SER A 56 12.56 -7.47 -9.28
N ILE A 57 11.52 -7.63 -10.10
CA ILE A 57 10.81 -8.90 -10.27
C ILE A 57 11.77 -9.97 -10.80
N ASP A 58 12.72 -9.62 -11.69
CA ASP A 58 13.65 -10.60 -12.25
C ASP A 58 14.61 -11.15 -11.19
N ASP A 59 15.01 -10.31 -10.24
CA ASP A 59 15.85 -10.74 -9.12
C ASP A 59 15.07 -11.60 -8.14
N PHE A 60 13.79 -11.30 -7.92
CA PHE A 60 12.90 -12.15 -7.13
C PHE A 60 12.74 -13.53 -7.77
N LEU A 61 12.53 -13.59 -9.09
CA LEU A 61 12.36 -14.85 -9.83
C LEU A 61 13.60 -15.75 -9.75
N LYS A 62 14.82 -15.19 -9.69
CA LYS A 62 16.05 -15.97 -9.48
C LYS A 62 16.10 -16.66 -8.11
N LEU A 63 15.38 -16.14 -7.11
CA LEU A 63 15.36 -16.66 -5.74
C LEU A 63 14.28 -17.74 -5.54
N VAL A 64 13.25 -17.77 -6.38
CA VAL A 64 12.21 -18.79 -6.35
C VAL A 64 12.66 -19.98 -7.20
N LYS A 65 12.84 -21.15 -6.58
CA LYS A 65 13.10 -22.39 -7.32
C LYS A 65 11.80 -22.89 -7.96
N GLY A 66 11.82 -23.22 -9.25
CA GLY A 66 10.74 -23.94 -9.92
C GLY A 66 9.74 -23.10 -10.69
N VAL A 67 10.08 -21.85 -11.06
CA VAL A 67 9.33 -21.12 -12.09
C VAL A 67 9.74 -21.71 -13.45
N PRO A 68 8.85 -22.37 -14.22
CA PRO A 68 9.15 -22.75 -15.59
C PRO A 68 9.53 -21.47 -16.36
N GLN A 69 10.69 -21.44 -17.03
CA GLN A 69 11.13 -20.25 -17.80
C GLN A 69 10.16 -19.89 -18.94
N ASP A 70 9.26 -20.80 -19.23
CA ASP A 70 8.18 -20.81 -20.20
C ASP A 70 6.85 -20.23 -19.67
N VAL A 71 6.77 -19.74 -18.42
CA VAL A 71 5.71 -18.81 -18.01
C VAL A 71 6.00 -17.38 -18.48
N ALA A 72 6.36 -17.25 -19.76
CA ALA A 72 6.06 -16.04 -20.48
C ALA A 72 4.54 -15.90 -20.44
N PHE A 73 4.04 -15.01 -19.59
CA PHE A 73 2.71 -14.44 -19.69
C PHE A 73 1.58 -15.46 -19.47
N PHE A 74 0.89 -15.38 -18.32
CA PHE A 74 -0.51 -15.82 -18.28
C PHE A 74 -1.38 -14.84 -19.12
N SER A 75 -1.07 -14.72 -20.42
CA SER A 75 -2.10 -14.46 -21.42
C SER A 75 -3.02 -15.66 -21.35
N SER A 76 -4.28 -15.42 -21.07
CA SER A 76 -5.36 -16.40 -21.07
C SER A 76 -5.57 -16.98 -22.48
N SER A 77 -4.62 -17.79 -22.95
CA SER A 77 -4.70 -18.49 -24.23
C SER A 77 -5.41 -19.82 -24.03
N SER A 78 -6.68 -19.79 -23.61
CA SER A 78 -7.58 -20.96 -23.63
C SER A 78 -9.05 -20.55 -23.50
N ARG A 79 -9.57 -19.79 -24.48
CA ARG A 79 -10.93 -19.90 -25.07
C ARG A 79 -11.20 -18.66 -25.96
N MET A 80 -11.10 -18.89 -27.27
CA MET A 80 -11.68 -18.13 -28.40
C MET A 80 -11.78 -16.60 -28.27
N GLY A 81 -10.91 -15.87 -28.98
CA GLY A 81 -11.11 -14.43 -29.21
C GLY A 81 -9.80 -13.70 -29.46
N GLU A 82 -9.39 -13.66 -30.71
CA GLU A 82 -8.23 -12.98 -31.26
C GLU A 82 -8.30 -11.47 -31.03
N THR A 83 -7.76 -10.96 -29.91
CA THR A 83 -7.06 -9.66 -29.78
C THR A 83 -6.39 -9.64 -28.39
N GLU A 84 -5.07 -9.81 -28.32
CA GLU A 84 -4.32 -9.58 -27.07
C GLU A 84 -4.46 -8.11 -26.66
N ARG A 85 -5.38 -7.81 -25.76
CA ARG A 85 -5.56 -6.49 -25.13
C ARG A 85 -4.67 -6.35 -23.89
N SER A 86 -3.45 -6.85 -23.91
CA SER A 86 -2.57 -6.74 -22.75
C SER A 86 -1.61 -5.57 -22.88
N ASN A 87 -2.11 -4.35 -22.64
CA ASN A 87 -1.27 -3.18 -22.33
C ASN A 87 -0.86 -3.22 -20.84
N ALA A 88 -0.40 -4.38 -20.36
CA ALA A 88 -0.01 -4.56 -18.98
C ALA A 88 1.45 -4.12 -18.81
N GLU A 89 1.65 -2.94 -18.23
CA GLU A 89 2.98 -2.48 -17.84
C GLU A 89 3.43 -3.18 -16.57
N ARG A 90 4.69 -3.62 -16.53
CA ARG A 90 5.26 -4.28 -15.37
C ARG A 90 5.43 -3.26 -14.24
N PRO A 91 4.79 -3.45 -13.06
CA PRO A 91 4.83 -2.46 -12.01
C PRO A 91 6.23 -2.41 -11.37
N ASN A 92 6.70 -1.19 -11.12
CA ASN A 92 7.85 -0.97 -10.25
C ASN A 92 7.39 -1.05 -8.79
N ARG A 93 8.13 -1.80 -7.96
CA ARG A 93 7.83 -1.89 -6.53
C ARG A 93 8.01 -0.53 -5.86
N ALA A 94 7.04 -0.12 -5.06
CA ALA A 94 7.17 1.06 -4.21
C ALA A 94 8.04 0.70 -2.99
N SER A 95 9.34 1.04 -3.03
CA SER A 95 10.25 0.78 -1.92
C SER A 95 9.94 1.67 -0.71
N CYS A 96 10.21 1.19 0.50
CA CYS A 96 10.06 1.97 1.73
C CYS A 96 10.99 3.19 1.73
N MET A 97 10.44 4.37 1.39
CA MET A 97 11.19 5.63 1.34
C MET A 97 10.30 6.82 1.69
N PRO A 98 10.87 8.00 2.00
CA PRO A 98 10.09 9.21 2.22
C PRO A 98 9.39 9.68 0.95
N GLU A 99 8.06 9.63 0.93
CA GLU A 99 7.19 10.04 -0.17
C GLU A 99 6.37 11.28 0.21
N LEU A 100 6.07 12.14 -0.77
CA LEU A 100 5.21 13.29 -0.55
C LEU A 100 3.75 12.84 -0.40
N GLN A 101 3.22 12.95 0.81
CA GLN A 101 1.82 12.66 1.11
C GLN A 101 1.08 13.94 1.46
N THR A 102 -0.15 14.06 0.96
CA THR A 102 -1.07 15.15 1.32
C THR A 102 -1.60 14.92 2.72
N VAL A 103 -1.43 15.90 3.60
CA VAL A 103 -1.93 15.89 4.97
C VAL A 103 -2.90 17.05 5.14
N PRO A 104 -4.14 16.80 5.57
CA PRO A 104 -5.10 17.84 5.86
C PRO A 104 -4.68 18.60 7.13
N LEU A 105 -5.01 19.89 7.17
CA LEU A 105 -4.95 20.64 8.42
C LEU A 105 -6.04 20.17 9.37
N LEU A 106 -5.73 20.12 10.66
CA LEU A 106 -6.70 19.84 11.70
C LEU A 106 -7.50 21.12 11.99
N GLU A 107 -8.72 21.19 11.46
CA GLU A 107 -9.68 22.22 11.81
C GLU A 107 -10.32 21.87 13.16
N ASN A 108 -10.00 22.63 14.20
CA ASN A 108 -10.65 22.47 15.50
C ASN A 108 -11.98 23.25 15.59
N GLU A 109 -12.13 24.30 14.77
CA GLU A 109 -13.28 25.19 14.79
C GLU A 109 -13.91 25.29 13.39
N PRO A 110 -15.20 24.96 13.22
CA PRO A 110 -15.86 24.92 11.90
C PRO A 110 -16.03 26.31 11.25
N SER A 111 -15.80 27.40 12.00
CA SER A 111 -15.93 28.77 11.52
C SER A 111 -14.62 29.39 11.00
N VAL A 112 -13.49 28.69 11.12
CA VAL A 112 -12.18 29.18 10.66
C VAL A 112 -11.73 28.37 9.46
N ILE A 113 -11.61 29.03 8.31
CA ILE A 113 -11.14 28.39 7.07
C ILE A 113 -9.65 28.70 6.92
N TYR A 114 -8.82 27.66 6.81
CA TYR A 114 -7.39 27.78 6.53
C TYR A 114 -7.10 27.60 5.04
N TYR A 115 -6.24 28.45 4.48
CA TYR A 115 -5.75 28.33 3.11
C TYR A 115 -4.23 28.15 3.05
N PRO A 116 -3.72 27.13 2.32
CA PRO A 116 -4.46 26.00 1.76
C PRO A 116 -4.99 25.06 2.87
N THR A 117 -6.06 24.30 2.62
CA THR A 117 -6.64 23.35 3.60
C THR A 117 -5.81 22.08 3.82
N CYS A 118 -4.87 21.80 2.91
CA CYS A 118 -3.95 20.68 3.02
C CYS A 118 -2.58 21.06 2.45
N THR A 119 -1.54 20.37 2.92
CA THR A 119 -0.17 20.53 2.41
C THR A 119 0.46 19.17 2.15
N ARG A 120 1.58 19.14 1.42
CA ARG A 120 2.35 17.91 1.18
C ARG A 120 3.57 17.87 2.09
N VAL A 121 3.71 16.78 2.84
CA VAL A 121 4.89 16.52 3.68
C VAL A 121 5.49 15.17 3.33
N LYS A 122 6.80 15.01 3.54
CA LYS A 122 7.45 13.71 3.36
C LYS A 122 7.07 12.79 4.51
N ARG A 123 6.43 11.66 4.22
CA ARG A 123 6.16 10.57 5.17
C ARG A 123 6.72 9.28 4.63
N CYS A 124 7.07 8.35 5.51
CA CYS A 124 7.44 7.00 5.09
C CYS A 124 6.27 6.36 4.33
N GLY A 125 6.49 6.08 3.05
CA GLY A 125 5.54 5.45 2.15
C GLY A 125 6.13 4.19 1.51
N GLY A 126 5.41 3.61 0.57
CA GLY A 126 5.77 2.35 -0.08
C GLY A 126 5.44 1.09 0.72
N CYS A 127 5.98 -0.05 0.27
CA CYS A 127 5.69 -1.37 0.82
C CYS A 127 6.96 -2.19 1.14
N CYS A 128 6.91 -2.93 2.25
CA CYS A 128 7.89 -3.96 2.57
C CYS A 128 7.51 -5.28 1.90
N SER A 129 8.49 -6.16 1.65
CA SER A 129 8.27 -7.43 0.95
C SER A 129 7.48 -8.47 1.75
N HIS A 130 7.32 -8.26 3.05
CA HIS A 130 6.76 -9.26 3.96
C HIS A 130 5.93 -8.60 5.06
N SER A 131 4.85 -9.25 5.49
CA SER A 131 3.92 -8.76 6.52
C SER A 131 4.54 -8.59 7.92
N LEU A 132 5.70 -9.22 8.16
CA LEU A 132 6.49 -9.07 9.39
C LEU A 132 7.30 -7.78 9.42
N LEU A 133 7.33 -7.03 8.31
CA LEU A 133 8.07 -5.77 8.17
C LEU A 133 7.07 -4.62 7.96
N SER A 134 7.35 -3.49 8.58
CA SER A 134 6.59 -2.25 8.37
C SER A 134 7.55 -1.10 8.09
N CYS A 135 7.15 -0.19 7.20
CA CYS A 135 7.95 0.98 6.85
C CYS A 135 7.85 2.01 7.97
N GLN A 136 8.94 2.19 8.72
CA GLN A 136 9.01 3.07 9.89
C GLN A 136 10.02 4.19 9.67
N PRO A 137 9.77 5.41 10.19
CA PRO A 137 10.73 6.51 10.11
C PRO A 137 11.97 6.21 10.96
N THR A 138 13.14 6.29 10.35
CA THR A 138 14.44 6.20 11.04
C THR A 138 14.91 7.55 11.57
N ALA A 139 14.44 8.64 10.96
CA ALA A 139 14.67 10.02 11.39
C ALA A 139 13.41 10.84 11.13
N THR A 140 13.14 11.81 12.00
CA THR A 140 12.03 12.74 11.87
C THR A 140 12.53 14.17 12.06
N GLU A 141 11.91 15.11 11.36
CA GLU A 141 12.22 16.53 11.46
C GLU A 141 10.91 17.31 11.54
N ILE A 142 10.85 18.26 12.47
CA ILE A 142 9.70 19.15 12.62
C ILE A 142 9.85 20.31 11.64
N ARG A 143 8.81 20.54 10.84
CA ARG A 143 8.74 21.65 9.88
C ARG A 143 7.55 22.53 10.19
N ASN A 144 7.81 23.83 10.29
CA ASN A 144 6.78 24.84 10.47
C ASN A 144 6.30 25.31 9.10
N PHE A 145 5.00 25.51 8.96
CA PHE A 145 4.35 26.00 7.75
C PHE A 145 3.49 27.21 8.11
N GLU A 146 3.47 28.19 7.21
CA GLU A 146 2.63 29.37 7.33
C GLU A 146 1.31 29.13 6.58
N PHE A 147 0.19 29.39 7.25
CA PHE A 147 -1.15 29.24 6.69
C PHE A 147 -1.94 30.55 6.89
N LEU A 148 -2.82 30.85 5.95
CA LEU A 148 -3.69 32.02 6.02
C LEU A 148 -5.05 31.60 6.58
N SER A 149 -5.59 32.36 7.52
CA SER A 149 -6.95 32.20 8.03
C SER A 149 -7.74 33.49 7.84
N PRO A 150 -8.33 33.71 6.65
CA PRO A 150 -9.16 34.88 6.43
C PRO A 150 -10.45 34.80 7.25
N VAL A 151 -10.86 35.93 7.82
CA VAL A 151 -12.25 36.13 8.25
C VAL A 151 -13.03 36.44 6.98
N MET A 152 -14.05 35.64 6.67
CA MET A 152 -14.98 35.95 5.58
C MET A 152 -16.12 36.80 6.17
N ASP A 153 -16.19 38.06 5.76
CA ASP A 153 -17.32 38.98 6.01
C ASP A 153 -18.47 38.75 5.02
#